data_AF-A0A7V7CXL7-F1
#
_entry.id   AF-A0A7V7CXL7-F1
#
_cell.length_a   1.000
_cell.length_b   1.000
_cell.length_c   1.000
_cell.angle_alpha   90.00
_cell.angle_beta   90.00
_cell.angle_gamma   90.00
#
_symmetry.space_group_name_H-M   'P 1'
#
loop_
_entity.id
_entity.type
_entity.pdbx_description
1 polymer ?
#
loop_
_entity_poly.entity_id
_entity_poly.type
_entity_poly.pdbx_seq_one_letter_code
_entity_poly.pdbx_strand_id
1 'polypeptide(L)'
;MHPCKKAIASFCALALLAACAEKPAKSEKLASQNHHSSPPRIAPPRLPPGSFDQARATALRESARAARAAGDKDQARQALQDAIAFWPVDPAAWTELESLCQAVKDRQCQDYAAFFSSKLDFLKDQSPRSAALGFQNIAEEEPGAMAGNYRLDQATLEMGLRLWAFYGQSDPLAV
;
A
#
# COMPACT_ATOMS: atom_id res chain seq x y z
N MET A 1 41.34 0.51 -19.16
CA MET A 1 42.47 0.20 -18.25
C MET A 1 42.93 1.50 -17.60
N HIS A 2 42.60 1.73 -16.33
CA HIS A 2 43.14 2.79 -15.50
C HIS A 2 43.39 2.21 -14.10
N PRO A 3 44.56 2.43 -13.49
CA PRO A 3 44.98 1.72 -12.29
C PRO A 3 44.72 2.52 -11.00
N CYS A 4 44.39 1.77 -9.95
CA CYS A 4 45.07 1.74 -8.65
C CYS A 4 45.02 2.97 -7.70
N LYS A 5 44.94 2.62 -6.40
CA LYS A 5 45.25 3.35 -5.14
C LYS A 5 43.99 3.80 -4.38
N LYS A 6 43.81 3.54 -3.08
CA LYS A 6 44.68 2.98 -2.02
C LYS A 6 43.77 2.54 -0.85
N ALA A 7 44.22 1.53 -0.13
CA ALA A 7 43.71 1.09 1.16
C ALA A 7 43.85 2.16 2.25
N ILE A 8 42.96 2.13 3.24
CA ILE A 8 43.21 2.63 4.60
C ILE A 8 42.82 1.53 5.60
N ALA A 9 43.80 1.23 6.45
CA ALA A 9 43.82 0.26 7.55
C ALA A 9 42.90 0.71 8.71
N SER A 10 42.21 -0.20 9.40
CA SER A 10 42.62 -0.89 10.64
C SER A 10 42.69 0.00 11.90
N PHE A 11 42.29 -0.62 13.03
CA PHE A 11 42.40 -0.25 14.45
C PHE A 11 41.22 0.48 15.12
N CYS A 12 40.47 -0.28 15.92
CA CYS A 12 40.33 -0.12 17.38
C CYS A 12 39.52 -1.33 17.88
N ALA A 13 40.16 -2.39 18.39
CA ALA A 13 40.69 -2.53 19.75
C ALA A 13 39.60 -2.55 20.83
N LEU A 14 39.53 -3.71 21.47
CA LEU A 14 38.71 -4.06 22.63
C LEU A 14 38.70 -2.98 23.71
N ALA A 15 37.52 -2.66 24.22
CA ALA A 15 37.32 -2.24 25.60
C ALA A 15 36.54 -3.33 26.34
N LEU A 16 37.26 -4.05 27.19
CA LEU A 16 36.74 -5.01 28.15
C LEU A 16 35.83 -4.31 29.19
N LEU A 17 34.72 -4.99 29.48
CA LEU A 17 34.22 -5.28 30.84
C LEU A 17 34.31 -4.16 31.89
N ALA A 18 33.20 -3.45 32.07
CA ALA A 18 32.83 -2.88 33.36
C ALA A 18 31.45 -3.42 33.76
N ALA A 19 31.43 -4.01 34.95
CA ALA A 19 30.32 -4.73 35.54
C ALA A 19 29.10 -3.83 35.81
N CYS A 20 27.95 -4.24 35.30
CA CYS A 20 26.69 -4.04 35.99
C CYS A 20 26.16 -5.43 36.35
N ALA A 21 26.52 -5.90 37.54
CA ALA A 21 25.78 -6.95 38.22
C ALA A 21 24.41 -6.38 38.62
N GLU A 22 23.54 -6.16 37.63
CA GLU A 22 22.14 -5.85 37.89
C GLU A 22 21.50 -7.14 38.40
N LYS A 23 21.03 -7.08 39.65
CA LYS A 23 20.17 -8.09 40.26
C LYS A 23 19.13 -8.52 39.21
N PRO A 24 18.93 -9.82 38.95
CA PRO A 24 17.77 -10.24 38.17
C PRO A 24 16.55 -9.75 38.94
N ALA A 25 15.92 -8.69 38.44
CA ALA A 25 14.61 -8.28 38.91
C ALA A 25 13.76 -9.54 38.82
N LYS A 26 13.19 -9.96 39.96
CA LYS A 26 12.21 -11.03 39.99
C LYS A 26 11.17 -10.61 38.95
N SER A 27 11.13 -11.33 37.83
CA SER A 27 10.06 -11.24 36.85
C SER A 27 8.82 -11.68 37.61
N GLU A 28 8.16 -10.71 38.26
CA GLU A 28 6.76 -10.84 38.55
C GLU A 28 6.14 -11.22 37.22
N LYS A 29 5.64 -12.46 37.16
CA LYS A 29 4.73 -12.88 36.12
C LYS A 29 3.55 -11.91 36.23
N LEU A 30 3.65 -10.80 35.52
CA LEU A 30 2.50 -10.05 35.05
C LEU A 30 1.72 -11.08 34.25
N ALA A 31 0.79 -11.75 34.94
CA ALA A 31 -0.29 -12.47 34.32
C ALA A 31 -1.07 -11.38 33.59
N SER A 32 -0.58 -11.00 32.41
CA SER A 32 -1.32 -10.17 31.51
C SER A 32 -2.49 -11.06 31.09
N GLN A 33 -3.59 -10.88 31.80
CA GLN A 33 -4.90 -11.28 31.33
C GLN A 33 -5.13 -10.41 30.09
N ASN A 34 -4.52 -10.82 28.98
CA ASN A 34 -4.81 -10.30 27.66
C ASN A 34 -6.23 -10.75 27.36
N HIS A 35 -7.19 -10.00 27.89
CA HIS A 35 -8.54 -10.02 27.39
C HIS A 35 -8.42 -9.57 25.94
N HIS A 36 -8.35 -10.54 25.02
CA HIS A 36 -8.44 -10.30 23.60
C HIS A 36 -9.86 -9.81 23.31
N SER A 37 -10.07 -8.51 23.51
CA SER A 37 -11.21 -7.81 22.95
C SER A 37 -10.98 -7.79 21.44
N SER A 38 -11.81 -8.54 20.72
CA SER A 38 -11.83 -8.46 19.27
C SER A 38 -12.11 -7.00 18.88
N PRO A 39 -11.40 -6.42 17.89
CA PRO A 39 -11.67 -5.07 17.43
C PRO A 39 -13.15 -4.92 17.08
N PRO A 40 -13.79 -3.78 17.39
CA PRO A 40 -15.19 -3.54 17.07
C PRO A 40 -15.44 -3.80 15.59
N ARG A 41 -16.61 -4.36 15.27
CA ARG A 41 -17.02 -4.55 13.88
C ARG A 41 -17.40 -3.19 13.31
N ILE A 42 -16.67 -2.74 12.30
CA ILE A 42 -17.02 -1.55 11.54
C ILE A 42 -17.50 -2.05 10.18
N ALA A 43 -18.76 -1.77 9.87
CA ALA A 43 -19.35 -2.18 8.60
C ALA A 43 -18.64 -1.45 7.45
N PRO A 44 -18.21 -2.16 6.39
CA PRO A 44 -17.57 -1.50 5.26
C PRO A 44 -18.55 -0.53 4.57
N PRO A 45 -18.04 0.54 3.98
CA PRO A 45 -18.85 1.47 3.22
C PRO A 45 -19.55 0.73 2.06
N ARG A 46 -20.85 0.98 1.90
CA ARG A 46 -21.63 0.38 0.83
C ARG A 46 -21.43 1.19 -0.45
N LEU A 47 -20.76 0.59 -1.43
CA LEU A 47 -20.65 1.14 -2.78
C LEU A 47 -21.87 0.74 -3.63
N PRO A 48 -22.17 1.49 -4.71
CA PRO A 48 -23.21 1.09 -5.67
C PRO A 48 -22.98 -0.34 -6.22
N PRO A 49 -24.03 -1.11 -6.52
CA PRO A 49 -23.89 -2.40 -7.18
C PRO A 49 -23.10 -2.30 -8.50
N GLY A 50 -22.31 -3.32 -8.83
CA GLY A 50 -21.47 -3.31 -10.03
C GLY A 50 -20.27 -2.37 -9.96
N SER A 51 -19.96 -1.81 -8.79
CA SER A 51 -18.74 -1.00 -8.59
C SER A 51 -17.45 -1.79 -8.81
N PHE A 52 -17.51 -3.11 -8.69
CA PHE A 52 -16.40 -4.02 -8.90
C PHE A 52 -16.68 -4.98 -10.04
N ASP A 53 -15.94 -4.85 -11.14
CA ASP A 53 -16.08 -5.65 -12.36
C ASP A 53 -14.70 -5.96 -12.94
N GLN A 54 -14.19 -7.16 -12.62
CA GLN A 54 -12.87 -7.61 -13.06
C GLN A 54 -12.78 -7.76 -14.58
N ALA A 55 -13.85 -8.20 -15.24
CA ALA A 55 -13.86 -8.40 -16.69
C ALA A 55 -13.77 -7.06 -17.42
N ARG A 56 -14.54 -6.07 -16.97
CA ARG A 56 -14.46 -4.70 -17.48
C ARG A 56 -13.10 -4.06 -17.21
N ALA A 57 -12.55 -4.23 -16.01
CA ALA A 57 -11.20 -3.74 -15.70
C ALA A 57 -10.14 -4.35 -16.63
N THR A 58 -10.23 -5.66 -16.90
CA THR A 58 -9.32 -6.35 -17.81
C THR A 58 -9.41 -5.79 -19.23
N ALA A 59 -10.63 -5.57 -19.75
CA ALA A 59 -10.82 -4.98 -21.07
C ALA A 59 -10.25 -3.55 -21.15
N LEU A 60 -10.41 -2.75 -20.10
CA LEU A 60 -9.86 -1.40 -20.01
C LEU A 60 -8.33 -1.40 -19.96
N ARG A 61 -7.69 -2.36 -19.29
CA ARG A 61 -6.22 -2.51 -19.32
C ARG A 61 -5.71 -2.86 -20.72
N GLU A 62 -6.37 -3.76 -21.42
CA GLU A 62 -5.99 -4.09 -22.80
C GLU A 62 -6.18 -2.88 -23.74
N SER A 63 -7.26 -2.10 -23.55
CA SER A 63 -7.43 -0.80 -24.22
C SER A 63 -6.29 0.17 -23.93
N ALA A 64 -5.85 0.25 -22.67
CA ALA A 64 -4.74 1.10 -22.27
C ALA A 64 -3.41 0.68 -22.93
N ARG A 65 -3.16 -0.63 -23.04
CA ARG A 65 -1.99 -1.17 -23.74
C ARG A 65 -2.01 -0.84 -25.23
N ALA A 66 -3.17 -0.95 -25.87
CA ALA A 66 -3.35 -0.56 -27.27
C ALA A 66 -3.11 0.94 -27.48
N ALA A 67 -3.68 1.79 -26.63
CA ALA A 67 -3.46 3.25 -26.66
C ALA A 67 -1.98 3.61 -26.45
N ARG A 68 -1.30 2.95 -25.49
CA ARG A 68 0.13 3.13 -25.26
C ARG A 68 0.97 2.73 -26.48
N ALA A 69 0.63 1.63 -27.15
CA ALA A 69 1.29 1.19 -28.36
C ALA A 69 1.07 2.16 -29.54
N ALA A 70 -0.08 2.82 -29.59
CA ALA A 70 -0.38 3.89 -30.54
C ALA A 70 0.28 5.23 -30.20
N GLY A 71 0.94 5.34 -29.04
CA GLY A 71 1.56 6.58 -28.56
C GLY A 71 0.59 7.54 -27.86
N ASP A 72 -0.69 7.17 -27.74
CA ASP A 72 -1.70 7.96 -27.03
C ASP A 72 -1.60 7.70 -25.51
N LYS A 73 -0.70 8.46 -24.88
CA LYS A 73 -0.38 8.33 -23.46
C LYS A 73 -1.51 8.80 -22.55
N ASP A 74 -2.32 9.75 -22.99
CA ASP A 74 -3.42 10.30 -22.19
C ASP A 74 -4.59 9.31 -22.17
N GLN A 75 -4.95 8.76 -23.33
CA GLN A 75 -5.94 7.69 -23.40
C GLN A 75 -5.49 6.44 -22.64
N ALA A 76 -4.21 6.06 -22.76
CA ALA A 76 -3.66 4.95 -21.99
C ALA A 76 -3.79 5.17 -20.48
N ARG A 77 -3.53 6.39 -20.00
CA ARG A 77 -3.64 6.74 -18.58
C ARG A 77 -5.07 6.66 -18.10
N GLN A 78 -6.00 7.28 -18.83
CA GLN A 78 -7.42 7.25 -18.47
C GLN A 78 -7.94 5.82 -18.41
N ALA A 79 -7.62 4.99 -19.40
CA ALA A 79 -8.05 3.59 -19.42
C ALA A 79 -7.49 2.76 -18.25
N LEU A 80 -6.24 3.02 -17.81
CA LEU A 80 -5.68 2.41 -16.60
C LEU A 80 -6.38 2.89 -15.32
N GLN A 81 -6.66 4.18 -15.20
CA GLN A 81 -7.38 4.75 -14.06
C GLN A 81 -8.80 4.17 -13.98
N ASP A 82 -9.49 4.05 -15.11
CA ASP A 82 -10.81 3.41 -15.18
C ASP A 82 -10.73 1.93 -14.79
N ALA A 83 -9.71 1.20 -15.30
CA ALA A 83 -9.51 -0.19 -14.93
C ALA A 83 -9.33 -0.37 -13.41
N ILE A 84 -8.50 0.48 -12.80
CA ILE A 84 -8.28 0.50 -11.34
C ILE A 84 -9.58 0.85 -10.61
N ALA A 85 -10.37 1.80 -11.10
CA ALA A 85 -11.66 2.09 -10.50
C ALA A 85 -12.60 0.87 -10.53
N PHE A 86 -12.63 0.09 -11.61
CA PHE A 86 -13.45 -1.13 -11.66
C PHE A 86 -12.87 -2.32 -10.88
N TRP A 87 -11.55 -2.41 -10.73
CA TRP A 87 -10.92 -3.50 -9.99
C TRP A 87 -9.64 -3.03 -9.27
N PRO A 88 -9.78 -2.34 -8.12
CA PRO A 88 -8.68 -1.62 -7.50
C PRO A 88 -7.60 -2.51 -6.88
N VAL A 89 -7.85 -3.83 -6.79
CA VAL A 89 -6.89 -4.81 -6.28
C VAL A 89 -6.04 -5.47 -7.37
N ASP A 90 -6.06 -4.97 -8.61
CA ASP A 90 -5.22 -5.46 -9.70
C ASP A 90 -3.79 -4.89 -9.61
N PRO A 91 -2.78 -5.63 -9.10
CA PRO A 91 -1.43 -5.10 -8.95
C PRO A 91 -0.78 -4.73 -10.29
N ALA A 92 -1.18 -5.41 -11.37
CA ALA A 92 -0.58 -5.17 -12.68
C ALA A 92 -1.14 -3.89 -13.31
N ALA A 93 -2.39 -3.50 -13.03
CA ALA A 93 -2.93 -2.20 -13.43
C ALA A 93 -2.15 -1.04 -12.77
N TRP A 94 -1.87 -1.14 -11.47
CA TRP A 94 -1.09 -0.14 -10.73
C TRP A 94 0.34 -0.02 -11.26
N THR A 95 1.01 -1.16 -11.49
CA THR A 95 2.37 -1.20 -12.05
C THR A 95 2.44 -0.55 -13.43
N GLU A 96 1.43 -0.83 -14.29
CA GLU A 96 1.35 -0.23 -15.62
C GLU A 96 1.09 1.28 -15.55
N LEU A 97 0.23 1.75 -14.63
CA LEU A 97 -0.03 3.17 -14.40
C LEU A 97 1.22 3.91 -13.90
N GLU A 98 1.94 3.34 -12.92
CA GLU A 98 3.20 3.90 -12.42
C GLU A 98 4.23 4.04 -13.55
N SER A 99 4.43 2.99 -14.34
CA SER A 99 5.34 3.00 -15.50
C SER A 99 4.95 4.07 -16.52
N LEU A 100 3.66 4.21 -16.82
CA LEU A 100 3.16 5.22 -17.75
C LEU A 100 3.38 6.63 -17.19
N CYS A 101 3.09 6.86 -15.90
CA CYS A 101 3.25 8.16 -15.25
C CYS A 101 4.73 8.57 -15.14
N GLN A 102 5.64 7.61 -14.96
CA GLN A 102 7.08 7.85 -15.10
C GLN A 102 7.45 8.25 -16.55
N ALA A 103 6.92 7.57 -17.57
CA ALA A 103 7.22 7.83 -18.98
C ALA A 103 6.74 9.20 -19.49
N VAL A 104 5.78 9.82 -18.80
CA VAL A 104 5.24 11.16 -19.08
C VAL A 104 5.72 12.22 -18.09
N LYS A 105 6.59 11.84 -17.13
CA LYS A 105 7.15 12.72 -16.09
C LYS A 105 6.08 13.38 -15.20
N ASP A 106 4.97 12.69 -14.97
CA ASP A 106 3.93 13.13 -14.03
C ASP A 106 4.23 12.57 -12.64
N ARG A 107 4.84 13.41 -11.80
CA ARG A 107 5.28 13.00 -10.46
C ARG A 107 4.11 12.68 -9.53
N GLN A 108 3.03 13.45 -9.58
CA GLN A 108 1.86 13.24 -8.72
C GLN A 108 1.21 11.90 -9.04
N CYS A 109 0.98 11.60 -10.33
CA CYS A 109 0.45 10.30 -10.72
C CYS A 109 1.40 9.15 -10.34
N GLN A 110 2.71 9.33 -10.53
CA GLN A 110 3.70 8.32 -10.15
C GLN A 110 3.63 8.00 -8.65
N ASP A 111 3.63 9.04 -7.80
CA ASP A 111 3.59 8.87 -6.34
C ASP A 111 2.27 8.21 -5.90
N TYR A 112 1.15 8.59 -6.50
CA TYR A 112 -0.16 7.98 -6.26
C TYR A 112 -0.17 6.48 -6.61
N ALA A 113 0.30 6.12 -7.81
CA ALA A 113 0.34 4.74 -8.25
C ALA A 113 1.30 3.89 -7.40
N ALA A 114 2.48 4.44 -7.06
CA ALA A 114 3.47 3.77 -6.22
C ALA A 114 2.95 3.55 -4.79
N PHE A 115 2.23 4.53 -4.21
CA PHE A 115 1.63 4.41 -2.89
C PHE A 115 0.68 3.21 -2.81
N PHE A 116 -0.28 3.10 -3.72
CA PHE A 116 -1.24 1.99 -3.70
C PHE A 116 -0.62 0.65 -4.14
N SER A 117 0.30 0.67 -5.12
CA SER A 117 1.05 -0.53 -5.51
C SER A 117 1.77 -1.15 -4.30
N SER A 118 2.50 -0.33 -3.53
CA SER A 118 3.20 -0.80 -2.32
C SER A 118 2.24 -1.27 -1.22
N LYS A 119 1.11 -0.57 -1.01
CA LYS A 119 0.11 -0.97 -0.01
C LYS A 119 -0.54 -2.30 -0.35
N LEU A 120 -0.91 -2.51 -1.62
CA LEU A 120 -1.48 -3.76 -2.09
C LEU A 120 -0.46 -4.90 -2.02
N ASP A 121 0.80 -4.66 -2.38
CA ASP A 121 1.86 -5.66 -2.26
C ASP A 121 2.07 -6.10 -0.80
N PHE A 122 2.05 -5.16 0.15
CA PHE A 122 2.13 -5.47 1.58
C PHE A 122 0.90 -6.25 2.09
N LEU A 123 -0.30 -5.90 1.61
CA LEU A 123 -1.55 -6.46 2.11
C LEU A 123 -1.95 -7.79 1.47
N LYS A 124 -1.34 -8.19 0.34
CA LYS A 124 -1.68 -9.45 -0.36
C LYS A 124 -1.48 -10.70 0.50
N ASP A 125 -0.56 -10.64 1.45
CA ASP A 125 -0.22 -11.74 2.37
C ASP A 125 -0.98 -11.64 3.70
N GLN A 126 -1.91 -10.69 3.81
CA GLN A 126 -2.71 -10.44 5.01
C GLN A 126 -4.12 -10.99 4.86
N SER A 127 -4.81 -11.17 6.00
CA SER A 127 -6.24 -11.50 5.96
C SER A 127 -7.05 -10.35 5.32
N PRO A 128 -8.19 -10.64 4.65
CA PRO A 128 -9.08 -9.59 4.11
C PRO A 128 -9.47 -8.54 5.15
N ARG A 129 -9.67 -8.95 6.41
CA ARG A 129 -9.97 -8.05 7.53
C ARG A 129 -8.82 -7.07 7.81
N SER A 130 -7.58 -7.58 7.87
CA SER A 130 -6.40 -6.73 8.07
C SER A 130 -6.24 -5.73 6.92
N ALA A 131 -6.50 -6.15 5.68
CA ALA A 131 -6.48 -5.27 4.52
C ALA A 131 -7.59 -4.21 4.59
N ALA A 132 -8.83 -4.61 4.93
CA ALA A 132 -9.96 -3.70 5.11
C ALA A 132 -9.66 -2.62 6.16
N LEU A 133 -9.12 -3.00 7.33
CA LEU A 133 -8.71 -2.05 8.37
C LEU A 133 -7.58 -1.12 7.91
N GLY A 134 -6.62 -1.65 7.15
CA GLY A 134 -5.53 -0.84 6.60
C GLY A 134 -6.03 0.26 5.66
N PHE A 135 -7.04 -0.03 4.84
CA PHE A 135 -7.65 0.94 3.93
C PHE A 135 -8.70 1.82 4.60
N GLN A 136 -9.39 1.34 5.63
CA GLN A 136 -10.22 2.17 6.49
C GLN A 136 -9.40 3.32 7.09
N ASN A 137 -8.25 3.00 7.67
CA ASN A 137 -7.36 4.02 8.24
C ASN A 137 -6.92 5.05 7.21
N ILE A 138 -6.81 4.69 5.92
CA ILE A 138 -6.51 5.67 4.86
C ILE A 138 -7.75 6.50 4.53
N ALA A 139 -8.92 5.88 4.44
CA ALA A 139 -10.18 6.52 4.04
C ALA A 139 -10.71 7.52 5.07
N GLU A 140 -10.42 7.32 6.36
CA GLU A 140 -10.89 8.15 7.47
C GLU A 140 -9.94 9.31 7.82
N GLU A 141 -8.82 9.45 7.12
CA GLU A 141 -7.90 10.58 7.28
C GLU A 141 -8.42 11.85 6.61
N GLU A 142 -7.88 12.99 7.02
CA GLU A 142 -8.22 14.29 6.42
C GLU A 142 -7.33 14.58 5.21
N PRO A 143 -7.82 15.31 4.17
CA PRO A 143 -6.99 15.77 3.07
C PRO A 143 -5.78 16.56 3.59
N GLY A 144 -4.58 16.15 3.17
CA GLY A 144 -3.31 16.71 3.61
C GLY A 144 -2.60 15.94 4.73
N ALA A 145 -3.25 14.92 5.33
CA ALA A 145 -2.62 14.01 6.27
C ALA A 145 -1.45 13.23 5.63
N MET A 146 -0.53 12.72 6.46
CA MET A 146 0.68 12.03 6.03
C MET A 146 0.59 10.53 6.31
N ALA A 147 0.70 9.71 5.27
CA ALA A 147 0.86 8.26 5.39
C ALA A 147 2.32 7.87 5.06
N GLY A 148 3.18 7.91 6.09
CA GLY A 148 4.62 7.83 5.90
C GLY A 148 5.14 9.09 5.20
N ASN A 149 5.75 8.93 4.02
CA ASN A 149 6.27 10.05 3.21
C ASN A 149 5.28 10.54 2.14
N TYR A 150 4.06 10.00 2.09
CA TYR A 150 3.05 10.37 1.10
C TYR A 150 1.97 11.24 1.73
N ARG A 151 1.61 12.35 1.06
CA ARG A 151 0.53 13.26 1.48
C ARG A 151 -0.77 12.81 0.84
N LEU A 152 -1.77 12.54 1.66
CA LEU A 152 -3.08 12.08 1.22
C LEU A 152 -3.86 13.25 0.59
N ASP A 153 -4.30 13.08 -0.66
CA ASP A 153 -5.26 13.97 -1.31
C ASP A 153 -6.64 13.32 -1.39
N GLN A 154 -7.64 14.07 -1.84
CA GLN A 154 -9.02 13.60 -1.92
C GLN A 154 -9.15 12.29 -2.74
N ALA A 155 -8.45 12.19 -3.87
CA ALA A 155 -8.47 11.00 -4.72
C ALA A 155 -7.86 9.78 -4.02
N THR A 156 -6.85 9.99 -3.16
CA THR A 156 -6.26 8.94 -2.33
C THR A 156 -7.25 8.44 -1.28
N LEU A 157 -7.95 9.34 -0.58
CA LEU A 157 -8.96 8.98 0.42
C LEU A 157 -10.11 8.18 -0.21
N GLU A 158 -10.61 8.64 -1.37
CA GLU A 158 -11.67 7.95 -2.12
C GLU A 158 -11.26 6.55 -2.59
N MET A 159 -10.01 6.39 -3.05
CA MET A 159 -9.48 5.08 -3.40
C MET A 159 -9.31 4.18 -2.16
N GLY A 160 -8.89 4.75 -1.03
CA GLY A 160 -8.87 4.07 0.27
C GLY A 160 -10.26 3.54 0.65
N LEU A 161 -11.29 4.39 0.53
CA LEU A 161 -12.68 4.00 0.79
C LEU A 161 -13.13 2.87 -0.14
N ARG A 162 -12.73 2.92 -1.42
CA ARG A 162 -13.05 1.90 -2.41
C ARG A 162 -12.40 0.56 -2.09
N LEU A 163 -11.12 0.56 -1.70
CA LEU A 163 -10.39 -0.63 -1.29
C LEU A 163 -10.90 -1.20 0.03
N TRP A 164 -11.27 -0.34 0.99
CA TRP A 164 -11.96 -0.77 2.22
C TRP A 164 -13.25 -1.51 1.89
N ALA A 165 -14.10 -0.95 1.03
CA ALA A 165 -15.33 -1.61 0.59
C ALA A 165 -15.05 -2.97 -0.09
N PHE A 166 -14.04 -3.04 -0.96
CA PHE A 166 -13.66 -4.28 -1.65
C PHE A 166 -13.29 -5.40 -0.67
N TYR A 167 -12.31 -5.14 0.20
CA TYR A 167 -11.86 -6.15 1.16
C TYR A 167 -12.92 -6.48 2.21
N GLY A 168 -13.77 -5.51 2.56
CA GLY A 168 -14.91 -5.72 3.46
C GLY A 168 -15.96 -6.69 2.93
N GLN A 169 -16.18 -6.76 1.61
CA GLN A 169 -17.07 -7.76 1.00
C GLN A 169 -16.52 -9.20 1.10
N SER A 170 -15.20 -9.32 1.27
CA SER A 170 -14.50 -10.60 1.38
C SER A 170 -14.21 -11.00 2.84
N ASP A 171 -14.52 -10.16 3.83
CA ASP A 171 -14.36 -10.48 5.25
C ASP A 171 -15.53 -11.37 5.71
N PRO A 172 -15.30 -12.64 6.11
CA PRO A 172 -16.35 -13.53 6.58
C PRO A 172 -17.04 -13.04 7.87
N LEU A 173 -16.45 -12.07 8.58
CA LEU A 173 -16.99 -11.47 9.80
C LEU A 173 -17.75 -10.16 9.55
N ALA A 174 -17.87 -9.71 8.29
CA ALA A 174 -18.60 -8.49 7.94
C ALA A 174 -20.13 -8.66 7.92
N VAL A 175 -20.63 -9.89 8.16
CA VAL A 175 -22.07 -10.23 8.25
C VAL A 175 -22.52 -10.40 9.70
#